data_AF-A0A7Y2IT74-F1
#
_entry.id   AF-A0A7Y2IT74-F1
#
_cell.length_a   1.000
_cell.length_b   1.000
_cell.length_c   1.000
_cell.angle_alpha   90.00
_cell.angle_beta   90.00
_cell.angle_gamma   90.00
#
_symmetry.space_group_name_H-M   'P 1'
#
loop_
_entity.id
_entity.type
_entity.pdbx_description
1 polymer ?
#
loop_
_entity_poly.entity_id
_entity_poly.type
_entity_poly.pdbx_seq_one_letter_code
_entity_poly.pdbx_strand_id
1 'polypeptide(L)'
;MSYTGADWALTGGAAAVSLERSDGTYDKGSANLCAQCHQIRHPRPAATDGMIEVTSTRFGPHHGVESNMAVGEGGMGVTGAPGGHYNLIDAGCVSCHMGENTDHGFEAELGTCEGCHSDIESFDYNGTQTEIQALLDQIKPLLIAEGIIDVTILDDDGEIGNRSVPGTYSEEVVNAMWNYMYVIEDHSFGVHNPGFARALLEYSLTALGG
;
A
#
# COMPACT_ATOMS: atom_id res chain seq x y z
N MET A 1 33.71 -19.23 -16.82
CA MET A 1 32.73 -19.31 -15.71
C MET A 1 31.36 -19.21 -16.33
N SER A 2 30.50 -20.20 -16.11
CA SER A 2 29.09 -20.15 -16.50
C SER A 2 28.27 -19.82 -15.27
N TYR A 3 27.63 -18.65 -15.27
CA TYR A 3 26.60 -18.33 -14.29
C TYR A 3 25.29 -18.93 -14.77
N THR A 4 24.56 -19.56 -13.86
CA THR A 4 23.28 -20.26 -14.07
C THR A 4 22.24 -19.70 -13.11
N GLY A 5 20.96 -20.03 -13.32
CA GLY A 5 19.88 -19.70 -12.38
C GLY A 5 20.14 -20.20 -10.94
N ALA A 6 20.90 -21.30 -10.80
CA ALA A 6 21.24 -21.87 -9.50
C ALA A 6 22.21 -21.00 -8.69
N ASP A 7 23.01 -20.16 -9.34
CA ASP A 7 23.93 -19.24 -8.66
C ASP A 7 23.18 -18.10 -7.94
N TRP A 8 21.91 -17.87 -8.32
CA TRP A 8 21.01 -16.90 -7.70
C TRP A 8 20.10 -17.50 -6.62
N ALA A 9 20.21 -18.81 -6.32
CA ALA A 9 19.37 -19.46 -5.31
C ALA A 9 19.51 -18.86 -3.89
N LEU A 10 20.56 -18.05 -3.66
CA LEU A 10 20.80 -17.34 -2.41
C LEU A 10 20.16 -15.94 -2.34
N THR A 11 19.47 -15.45 -3.38
CA THR A 11 18.85 -14.11 -3.39
C THR A 11 17.47 -14.07 -2.72
N GLY A 12 16.98 -15.18 -2.15
CA GLY A 12 15.73 -15.19 -1.38
C GLY A 12 14.44 -15.19 -2.21
N GLY A 13 14.52 -15.18 -3.54
CA GLY A 13 13.35 -15.27 -4.43
C GLY A 13 12.68 -16.65 -4.51
N ALA A 14 13.07 -17.63 -3.68
CA ALA A 14 12.48 -18.97 -3.67
C ALA A 14 11.72 -19.31 -2.37
N ALA A 15 11.84 -18.48 -1.34
CA ALA A 15 11.18 -18.69 -0.06
C ALA A 15 10.12 -17.63 0.16
N ALA A 16 8.99 -18.02 0.77
CA ALA A 16 7.97 -17.08 1.21
C ALA A 16 8.55 -16.03 2.16
N VAL A 17 8.05 -14.80 2.07
CA VAL A 17 8.46 -13.66 2.90
C VAL A 17 7.43 -13.43 3.99
N SER A 18 7.82 -13.66 5.25
CA SER A 18 7.07 -13.16 6.39
C SER A 18 7.22 -11.63 6.47
N LEU A 19 6.10 -10.92 6.40
CA LEU A 19 6.10 -9.46 6.36
C LEU A 19 6.37 -8.91 7.77
N GLU A 20 7.43 -8.14 7.93
CA GLU A 20 8.06 -7.81 9.23
C GLU A 20 7.14 -7.06 10.21
N ARG A 21 6.15 -6.32 9.71
CA ARG A 21 5.29 -5.41 10.49
C ARG A 21 3.80 -5.78 10.45
N SER A 22 3.48 -6.96 9.94
CA SER A 22 2.12 -7.51 9.89
C SER A 22 2.15 -9.02 10.14
N ASP A 23 0.99 -9.65 10.22
CA ASP A 23 0.91 -11.11 10.36
C ASP A 23 0.91 -11.83 8.98
N GLY A 24 0.98 -11.06 7.90
CA GLY A 24 0.97 -11.54 6.52
C GLY A 24 2.23 -12.28 6.07
N THR A 25 2.05 -13.16 5.09
CA THR A 25 3.13 -13.81 4.34
C THR A 25 2.90 -13.61 2.85
N TYR A 26 3.93 -13.19 2.12
CA TYR A 26 3.91 -13.07 0.67
C TYR A 26 4.64 -14.26 0.03
N ASP A 27 4.00 -14.96 -0.90
CA ASP A 27 4.61 -16.10 -1.59
C ASP A 27 4.16 -16.21 -3.05
N LYS A 28 5.00 -15.72 -3.97
CA LYS A 28 4.81 -15.70 -5.43
C LYS A 28 6.11 -15.98 -6.19
N GLY A 29 6.89 -16.93 -5.69
CA GLY A 29 8.15 -17.34 -6.33
C GLY A 29 9.12 -16.17 -6.46
N SER A 30 9.60 -15.86 -7.66
CA SER A 30 10.61 -14.81 -7.88
C SER A 30 10.19 -13.44 -7.37
N ALA A 31 8.88 -13.12 -7.32
CA ALA A 31 8.38 -11.88 -6.74
C ALA A 31 8.62 -11.77 -5.21
N ASN A 32 8.98 -12.86 -4.53
CA ASN A 32 9.39 -12.84 -3.13
C ASN A 32 10.63 -11.96 -2.91
N LEU A 33 11.49 -11.80 -3.93
CA LEU A 33 12.60 -10.86 -3.85
C LEU A 33 12.12 -9.41 -3.70
N CYS A 34 11.05 -9.02 -4.43
CA CYS A 34 10.45 -7.69 -4.30
C CYS A 34 9.86 -7.52 -2.89
N ALA A 35 9.14 -8.53 -2.40
CA ALA A 35 8.47 -8.48 -1.10
C ALA A 35 9.42 -8.37 0.11
N GLN A 36 10.69 -8.78 -0.03
CA GLN A 36 11.70 -8.52 1.00
C GLN A 36 11.88 -7.02 1.28
N CYS A 37 11.74 -6.18 0.25
CA CYS A 37 11.96 -4.74 0.34
C CYS A 37 10.64 -3.95 0.40
N HIS A 38 9.67 -4.30 -0.45
CA HIS A 38 8.39 -3.64 -0.63
C HIS A 38 7.35 -4.13 0.40
N GLN A 39 7.64 -3.81 1.66
CA GLN A 39 6.78 -4.06 2.82
C GLN A 39 6.86 -2.92 3.83
N ILE A 40 5.83 -2.79 4.67
CA ILE A 40 5.75 -1.81 5.77
C ILE A 40 7.03 -1.80 6.60
N ARG A 41 7.54 -0.60 6.92
CA ARG A 41 8.78 -0.44 7.70
C ARG A 41 8.58 0.11 9.10
N HIS A 42 7.50 0.85 9.32
CA HIS A 42 7.19 1.37 10.64
C HIS A 42 6.27 0.44 11.43
N PRO A 43 6.49 0.28 12.76
CA PRO A 43 5.53 -0.42 13.60
C PRO A 43 4.22 0.36 13.68
N ARG A 44 3.11 -0.38 13.77
CA ARG A 44 1.81 0.19 14.09
C ARG A 44 1.83 0.75 15.52
N PRO A 45 1.42 2.01 15.76
CA PRO A 45 1.27 2.49 17.13
C PRO A 45 0.18 1.71 17.88
N ALA A 46 0.28 1.70 19.20
CA ALA A 46 -0.72 1.11 20.09
C ALA A 46 -1.36 2.20 20.94
N ALA A 47 -2.68 2.12 21.11
CA ALA A 47 -3.42 3.06 21.94
C ALA A 47 -3.21 2.80 23.43
N THR A 48 -3.19 3.89 24.21
CA THR A 48 -3.32 3.87 25.66
C THR A 48 -4.56 4.68 26.02
N ASP A 49 -5.54 4.03 26.64
CA ASP A 49 -6.84 4.64 26.99
C ASP A 49 -7.55 5.32 25.81
N GLY A 50 -7.47 4.70 24.62
CA GLY A 50 -8.10 5.20 23.38
C GLY A 50 -7.37 6.37 22.71
N MET A 51 -6.17 6.73 23.20
CA MET A 51 -5.35 7.80 22.65
C MET A 51 -3.99 7.28 22.19
N ILE A 52 -3.43 7.90 21.15
CA ILE A 52 -2.11 7.59 20.62
C ILE A 52 -1.26 8.86 20.52
N GLU A 53 -0.02 8.78 21.01
CA GLU A 53 0.99 9.81 20.81
C GLU A 53 1.68 9.63 19.45
N VAL A 54 1.49 10.61 18.57
CA VAL A 54 2.23 10.74 17.30
C VAL A 54 3.44 11.63 17.56
N THR A 55 4.64 11.10 17.33
CA THR A 55 5.91 11.79 17.67
C THR A 55 6.70 12.26 16.44
N SER A 56 6.29 11.85 15.24
CA SER A 56 6.98 12.13 13.98
C SER A 56 6.11 12.97 13.06
N THR A 57 6.75 13.78 12.21
CA THR A 57 6.09 14.44 11.07
C THR A 57 5.97 13.55 9.82
N ARG A 58 6.56 12.35 9.89
CA ARG A 58 6.51 11.30 8.86
C ARG A 58 5.80 10.06 9.42
N PHE A 59 4.62 10.26 10.01
CA PHE A 59 3.80 9.18 10.52
C PHE A 59 3.20 8.34 9.37
N GLY A 60 2.95 7.06 9.64
CA GLY A 60 2.43 6.09 8.68
C GLY A 60 3.39 4.92 8.45
N PRO A 61 3.05 3.98 7.55
CA PRO A 61 3.77 2.73 7.36
C PRO A 61 5.17 2.85 6.73
N HIS A 62 5.51 4.04 6.20
CA HIS A 62 6.59 4.30 5.23
C HIS A 62 6.25 3.79 3.82
N HIS A 63 6.76 4.46 2.77
CA HIS A 63 6.71 4.03 1.37
C HIS A 63 7.00 2.54 1.18
N GLY A 64 6.41 1.96 0.15
CA GLY A 64 6.73 0.61 -0.28
C GLY A 64 5.89 -0.45 0.42
N VAL A 65 4.58 -0.24 0.58
CA VAL A 65 3.69 -1.19 1.28
C VAL A 65 3.05 -2.23 0.34
N GLU A 66 3.54 -2.35 -0.89
CA GLU A 66 2.84 -3.03 -1.99
C GLU A 66 2.56 -4.51 -1.69
N SER A 67 3.51 -5.20 -1.05
CA SER A 67 3.32 -6.62 -0.69
C SER A 67 2.27 -6.80 0.39
N ASN A 68 2.22 -5.89 1.37
CA ASN A 68 1.18 -5.88 2.40
C ASN A 68 -0.20 -5.61 1.77
N MET A 69 -0.29 -4.67 0.83
CA MET A 69 -1.54 -4.33 0.14
C MET A 69 -2.04 -5.54 -0.66
N ALA A 70 -1.16 -6.17 -1.43
CA ALA A 70 -1.47 -7.34 -2.24
C ALA A 70 -2.06 -8.50 -1.41
N VAL A 71 -1.54 -8.73 -0.19
CA VAL A 71 -2.03 -9.79 0.71
C VAL A 71 -3.15 -9.33 1.66
N GLY A 72 -3.51 -8.04 1.65
CA GLY A 72 -4.59 -7.50 2.48
C GLY A 72 -4.24 -7.35 3.96
N GLU A 73 -3.01 -6.95 4.27
CA GLU A 73 -2.48 -6.91 5.64
C GLU A 73 -1.97 -5.53 6.03
N GLY A 74 -1.79 -5.30 7.34
CA GLY A 74 -1.12 -4.09 7.84
C GLY A 74 -1.95 -2.79 7.86
N GLY A 75 -3.19 -2.84 7.40
CA GLY A 75 -4.20 -1.81 7.66
C GLY A 75 -4.63 -1.75 9.14
N MET A 76 -5.31 -0.68 9.51
CA MET A 76 -5.86 -0.46 10.86
C MET A 76 -7.38 -0.46 10.85
N GLY A 77 -8.00 -1.09 11.85
CA GLY A 77 -9.46 -1.15 11.99
C GLY A 77 -10.21 -2.03 10.98
N VAL A 78 -9.51 -2.59 9.99
CA VAL A 78 -10.07 -3.44 8.94
C VAL A 78 -9.31 -4.75 8.88
N THR A 79 -10.05 -5.86 8.88
CA THR A 79 -9.49 -7.17 8.51
C THR A 79 -9.52 -7.31 7.00
N GLY A 80 -8.35 -7.42 6.37
CA GLY A 80 -8.25 -7.59 4.93
C GLY A 80 -8.19 -9.05 4.51
N ALA A 81 -8.08 -9.23 3.19
CA ALA A 81 -7.83 -10.51 2.55
C ALA A 81 -6.98 -10.27 1.30
N PRO A 82 -6.25 -11.29 0.80
CA PRO A 82 -5.46 -11.15 -0.41
C PRO A 82 -6.30 -10.74 -1.62
N GLY A 83 -5.75 -9.84 -2.43
CA GLY A 83 -6.40 -9.32 -3.63
C GLY A 83 -6.65 -10.40 -4.67
N GLY A 84 -7.58 -10.14 -5.60
CA GLY A 84 -7.90 -11.07 -6.69
C GLY A 84 -6.67 -11.42 -7.53
N HIS A 85 -5.89 -10.41 -7.93
CA HIS A 85 -4.65 -10.61 -8.71
C HIS A 85 -3.58 -11.36 -7.91
N TYR A 86 -3.45 -11.12 -6.61
CA TYR A 86 -2.58 -11.95 -5.78
C TYR A 86 -3.02 -13.41 -5.83
N ASN A 87 -4.31 -13.74 -5.78
CA ASN A 87 -4.75 -15.13 -5.81
C ASN A 87 -4.63 -15.79 -7.20
N LEU A 88 -4.82 -15.01 -8.27
CA LEU A 88 -4.93 -15.53 -9.64
C LEU A 88 -3.62 -15.54 -10.43
N ILE A 89 -2.64 -14.74 -10.02
CA ILE A 89 -1.38 -14.56 -10.74
C ILE A 89 -0.25 -15.24 -9.98
N ASP A 90 0.42 -16.20 -10.62
CA ASP A 90 1.45 -17.02 -9.97
C ASP A 90 2.79 -16.28 -9.77
N ALA A 91 3.19 -15.43 -10.73
CA ALA A 91 4.47 -14.71 -10.66
C ALA A 91 4.37 -13.34 -9.96
N GLY A 92 3.23 -13.03 -9.32
CA GLY A 92 3.05 -11.85 -8.48
C GLY A 92 3.44 -10.54 -9.18
N CYS A 93 4.31 -9.75 -8.53
CA CYS A 93 4.79 -8.46 -9.03
C CYS A 93 5.37 -8.56 -10.46
N VAL A 94 6.08 -9.65 -10.77
CA VAL A 94 6.80 -9.84 -12.05
C VAL A 94 5.82 -9.86 -13.22
N SER A 95 4.59 -10.36 -13.03
CA SER A 95 3.61 -10.45 -14.10
C SER A 95 3.19 -9.10 -14.69
N CYS A 96 3.10 -8.05 -13.86
CA CYS A 96 2.67 -6.73 -14.30
C CYS A 96 3.85 -5.77 -14.52
N HIS A 97 4.84 -5.81 -13.64
CA HIS A 97 5.96 -4.86 -13.64
C HIS A 97 7.15 -5.27 -14.52
N MET A 98 7.24 -6.54 -14.91
CA MET A 98 8.29 -7.02 -15.83
C MET A 98 7.70 -7.66 -17.09
N GLY A 99 6.46 -8.14 -17.02
CA GLY A 99 5.75 -8.76 -18.14
C GLY A 99 6.48 -9.97 -18.73
N GLU A 100 6.05 -10.40 -19.92
CA GLU A 100 6.69 -11.51 -20.64
C GLU A 100 8.09 -11.14 -21.17
N ASN A 101 8.35 -9.86 -21.36
CA ASN A 101 9.63 -9.36 -21.88
C ASN A 101 10.72 -9.28 -20.81
N THR A 102 10.40 -9.57 -19.54
CA THR A 102 11.30 -9.39 -18.38
C THR A 102 11.91 -7.99 -18.36
N ASP A 103 11.08 -6.97 -18.53
CA ASP A 103 11.52 -5.59 -18.45
C ASP A 103 12.00 -5.29 -17.02
N HIS A 104 13.20 -4.71 -16.93
CA HIS A 104 13.79 -4.26 -15.66
C HIS A 104 13.63 -2.75 -15.46
N GLY A 105 12.79 -2.09 -16.25
CA GLY A 105 12.25 -0.77 -15.96
C GLY A 105 11.28 -0.78 -14.78
N PHE A 106 10.65 -1.93 -14.49
CA PHE A 106 9.72 -2.16 -13.39
C PHE A 106 8.43 -1.32 -13.42
N GLU A 107 8.19 -0.58 -14.49
CA GLU A 107 6.93 0.11 -14.72
C GLU A 107 5.86 -0.93 -15.09
N ALA A 108 4.65 -0.78 -14.56
CA ALA A 108 3.57 -1.68 -14.95
C ALA A 108 3.19 -1.43 -16.42
N GLU A 109 3.05 -2.49 -17.20
CA GLU A 109 2.63 -2.36 -18.60
C GLU A 109 1.15 -2.72 -18.77
N LEU A 110 0.37 -1.82 -19.38
CA LEU A 110 -1.06 -2.04 -19.63
C LEU A 110 -1.33 -3.31 -20.44
N GLY A 111 -0.44 -3.66 -21.37
CA GLY A 111 -0.54 -4.87 -22.19
C GLY A 111 -0.54 -6.17 -21.38
N THR A 112 0.01 -6.18 -20.16
CA THR A 112 -0.03 -7.36 -19.27
C THR A 112 -1.44 -7.68 -18.79
N CYS A 113 -2.34 -6.69 -18.80
CA CYS A 113 -3.72 -6.83 -18.37
C CYS A 113 -4.62 -7.43 -19.47
N GLU A 114 -4.28 -7.21 -20.74
CA GLU A 114 -5.10 -7.58 -21.91
C GLU A 114 -5.37 -9.09 -22.00
N GLY A 115 -4.51 -9.91 -21.40
CA GLY A 115 -4.70 -11.37 -21.33
C GLY A 115 -5.99 -11.78 -20.61
N CYS A 116 -6.49 -10.95 -19.68
CA CYS A 116 -7.76 -11.19 -18.97
C CYS A 116 -8.78 -10.05 -19.17
N HIS A 117 -8.34 -8.85 -19.52
CA HIS A 117 -9.15 -7.64 -19.67
C HIS A 117 -9.02 -7.08 -21.10
N SER A 118 -9.71 -7.68 -22.07
CA SER A 118 -9.50 -7.44 -23.51
C SER A 118 -9.74 -6.01 -24.01
N ASP A 119 -10.49 -5.20 -23.25
CA ASP A 119 -10.87 -3.83 -23.63
C ASP A 119 -10.31 -2.80 -22.63
N ILE A 120 -9.22 -3.13 -21.94
CA ILE A 120 -8.60 -2.22 -20.97
C ILE A 120 -7.86 -1.09 -21.69
N GLU A 121 -8.20 0.15 -21.36
CA GLU A 121 -7.57 1.34 -21.95
C GLU A 121 -6.65 2.08 -20.95
N SER A 122 -6.77 1.76 -19.66
CA SER A 122 -5.98 2.34 -18.58
C SER A 122 -5.97 1.44 -17.34
N PHE A 123 -5.10 1.74 -16.38
CA PHE A 123 -5.11 1.08 -15.07
C PHE A 123 -6.34 1.40 -14.22
N ASP A 124 -7.12 2.42 -14.61
CA ASP A 124 -8.39 2.77 -13.97
C ASP A 124 -9.54 1.86 -14.45
N TYR A 125 -9.29 0.55 -14.38
CA TYR A 125 -10.27 -0.45 -14.79
C TYR A 125 -11.50 -0.40 -13.87
N ASN A 126 -12.68 -0.25 -14.48
CA ASN A 126 -13.96 -0.02 -13.80
C ASN A 126 -13.98 1.19 -12.83
N GLY A 127 -13.11 2.18 -13.03
CA GLY A 127 -13.07 3.38 -12.19
C GLY A 127 -12.42 3.16 -10.81
N THR A 128 -11.63 2.11 -10.64
CA THR A 128 -10.96 1.77 -9.37
C THR A 128 -10.08 2.92 -8.84
N GLN A 129 -9.15 3.43 -9.65
CA GLN A 129 -8.26 4.51 -9.24
C GLN A 129 -9.04 5.81 -9.04
N THR A 130 -10.06 6.05 -9.87
CA THR A 130 -10.97 7.19 -9.71
C THR A 130 -11.72 7.13 -8.37
N GLU A 131 -12.26 5.96 -8.00
CA GLU A 131 -12.96 5.76 -6.71
C GLU A 131 -12.02 5.98 -5.53
N ILE A 132 -10.83 5.37 -5.55
CA ILE A 132 -9.85 5.50 -4.48
C ILE A 132 -9.37 6.95 -4.33
N GLN A 133 -9.08 7.65 -5.43
CA GLN A 133 -8.73 9.07 -5.39
C GLN A 133 -9.85 9.91 -4.77
N ALA A 134 -11.11 9.67 -5.16
CA ALA A 134 -12.25 10.42 -4.61
C ALA A 134 -12.42 10.19 -3.09
N LEU A 135 -12.11 9.00 -2.57
CA LEU A 135 -12.10 8.74 -1.14
C LEU A 135 -10.94 9.45 -0.43
N LEU A 136 -9.74 9.42 -0.99
CA LEU A 136 -8.57 10.14 -0.47
C LEU A 136 -8.84 11.65 -0.39
N ASP A 137 -9.46 12.22 -1.43
CA ASP A 137 -9.83 13.64 -1.51
C ASP A 137 -10.86 14.04 -0.45
N GLN A 138 -11.75 13.13 -0.06
CA GLN A 138 -12.72 13.34 1.03
C GLN A 138 -12.05 13.23 2.41
N ILE A 139 -11.10 12.32 2.60
CA ILE A 139 -10.45 12.06 3.88
C ILE A 139 -9.42 13.13 4.24
N LYS A 140 -8.63 13.62 3.28
CA LYS A 140 -7.58 14.63 3.53
C LYS A 140 -8.09 15.86 4.31
N PRO A 141 -9.19 16.55 3.89
CA PRO A 141 -9.69 17.70 4.64
C PRO A 141 -10.19 17.35 6.04
N LEU A 142 -10.70 16.14 6.27
CA LEU A 142 -11.12 15.69 7.60
C LEU A 142 -9.92 15.48 8.52
N LEU A 143 -8.84 14.87 8.02
CA LEU A 143 -7.58 14.73 8.78
C LEU A 143 -6.95 16.10 9.11
N ILE A 144 -7.09 17.09 8.22
CA ILE A 144 -6.69 18.47 8.50
C ILE A 144 -7.57 19.09 9.59
N ALA A 145 -8.88 18.86 9.57
CA ALA A 145 -9.80 19.37 10.58
C ALA A 145 -9.54 18.78 11.99
N GLU A 146 -9.13 17.51 12.06
CA GLU A 146 -8.65 16.85 13.28
C GLU A 146 -7.26 17.35 13.73
N GLY A 147 -6.57 18.12 12.90
CA GLY A 147 -5.26 18.70 13.19
C GLY A 147 -4.10 17.72 13.10
N ILE A 148 -4.33 16.46 12.69
CA ILE A 148 -3.26 15.46 12.53
C ILE A 148 -2.43 15.69 11.26
N ILE A 149 -2.97 16.39 10.27
CA ILE A 149 -2.23 16.89 9.09
C ILE A 149 -2.14 18.42 9.14
N ASP A 150 -0.96 18.97 8.81
CA ASP A 150 -0.75 20.41 8.68
C ASP A 150 -0.40 20.79 7.24
N VAL A 151 -1.27 21.60 6.62
CA VAL A 151 -1.12 22.08 5.24
C VAL A 151 0.03 23.07 5.05
N THR A 152 0.62 23.56 6.15
CA THR A 152 1.76 24.48 6.13
C THR A 152 3.10 23.74 6.13
N ILE A 153 3.10 22.43 6.39
CA ILE A 153 4.29 21.58 6.32
C ILE A 153 4.38 20.99 4.91
N LEU A 154 5.20 21.63 4.09
CA LEU A 154 5.43 21.19 2.72
C LEU A 154 6.29 19.92 2.69
N ASP A 155 6.12 19.11 1.64
CA ASP A 155 7.04 18.02 1.35
C ASP A 155 8.38 18.54 0.78
N ASP A 156 9.26 17.60 0.41
CA ASP A 156 10.61 17.94 -0.03
C ASP A 156 10.61 18.68 -1.40
N ASP A 157 9.47 18.67 -2.12
CA ASP A 157 9.24 19.36 -3.39
C ASP A 157 8.48 20.69 -3.24
N GLY A 158 8.08 21.05 -2.01
CA GLY A 158 7.39 22.30 -1.72
C GLY A 158 5.87 22.24 -1.93
N GLU A 159 5.29 21.06 -2.07
CA GLU A 159 3.84 20.84 -2.20
C GLU A 159 3.20 20.57 -0.82
N ILE A 160 1.88 20.76 -0.72
CA ILE A 160 1.12 20.44 0.52
C ILE A 160 1.14 18.92 0.74
N GLY A 161 2.19 18.47 1.42
CA GLY A 161 2.47 17.07 1.68
C GLY A 161 1.53 16.44 2.71
N ASN A 162 1.55 15.12 2.79
CA ASN A 162 0.82 14.35 3.79
C ASN A 162 1.64 14.24 5.10
N ARG A 163 2.11 15.37 5.64
CA ARG A 163 2.94 15.42 6.84
C ARG A 163 2.06 15.46 8.08
N SER A 164 2.39 14.62 9.06
CA SER A 164 1.69 14.56 10.33
C SER A 164 2.15 15.65 11.29
N VAL A 165 1.28 16.04 12.22
CA VAL A 165 1.61 16.94 13.32
C VAL A 165 1.84 16.13 14.59
N PRO A 166 3.03 16.22 15.23
CA PRO A 166 3.25 15.58 16.52
C PRO A 166 2.24 16.06 17.57
N GLY A 167 1.64 15.12 18.29
CA GLY A 167 0.53 15.40 19.20
C GLY A 167 -0.11 14.11 19.71
N THR A 168 -1.14 14.25 20.54
CA THR A 168 -1.93 13.12 21.03
C THR A 168 -3.32 13.19 20.42
N TYR A 169 -3.70 12.13 19.71
CA TYR A 169 -4.97 12.04 18.99
C TYR A 169 -5.74 10.79 19.43
N SER A 170 -7.03 10.72 19.13
CA SER A 170 -7.80 9.50 19.35
C SER A 170 -7.26 8.37 18.46
N GLU A 171 -7.44 7.13 18.93
CA GLU A 171 -7.10 5.94 18.15
C GLU A 171 -7.78 5.93 16.77
N GLU A 172 -9.03 6.40 16.70
CA GLU A 172 -9.80 6.50 15.46
C GLU A 172 -9.14 7.42 14.43
N VAL A 173 -8.71 8.63 14.86
CA VAL A 173 -8.01 9.59 13.99
C VAL A 173 -6.67 9.04 13.53
N VAL A 174 -5.91 8.39 14.42
CA VAL A 174 -4.62 7.80 14.06
C VAL A 174 -4.78 6.62 13.11
N ASN A 175 -5.78 5.76 13.30
CA ASN A 175 -6.08 4.67 12.39
C ASN A 175 -6.47 5.20 11.00
N ALA A 176 -7.29 6.26 10.97
CA ALA A 176 -7.69 6.91 9.72
C ALA A 176 -6.48 7.49 8.97
N MET A 177 -5.58 8.18 9.69
CA MET A 177 -4.33 8.71 9.13
C MET A 177 -3.41 7.59 8.64
N TRP A 178 -3.25 6.50 9.40
CA TRP A 178 -2.44 5.35 8.99
C TRP A 178 -2.96 4.76 7.69
N ASN A 179 -4.26 4.51 7.58
CA ASN A 179 -4.90 3.94 6.40
C ASN A 179 -4.82 4.88 5.18
N TYR A 180 -5.02 6.19 5.40
CA TYR A 180 -4.86 7.20 4.35
C TYR A 180 -3.43 7.18 3.79
N MET A 181 -2.42 7.21 4.66
CA MET A 181 -1.02 7.08 4.25
C MET A 181 -0.76 5.74 3.58
N TYR A 182 -1.26 4.65 4.15
CA TYR A 182 -1.08 3.30 3.62
C TYR A 182 -1.51 3.17 2.15
N VAL A 183 -2.68 3.71 1.79
CA VAL A 183 -3.19 3.63 0.42
C VAL A 183 -2.43 4.55 -0.54
N ILE A 184 -1.97 5.72 -0.07
CA ILE A 184 -1.15 6.63 -0.90
C ILE A 184 0.23 6.04 -1.16
N GLU A 185 0.86 5.51 -0.11
CA GLU A 185 2.24 5.00 -0.13
C GLU A 185 2.37 3.62 -0.80
N ASP A 186 1.25 3.03 -1.21
CA ASP A 186 1.17 1.88 -2.13
C ASP A 186 1.31 2.31 -3.60
N HIS A 187 1.08 3.59 -3.92
CA HIS A 187 1.19 4.21 -5.25
C HIS A 187 0.34 3.58 -6.38
N SER A 188 -0.41 2.51 -6.13
CA SER A 188 -1.22 1.84 -7.16
C SER A 188 -2.62 2.43 -7.31
N PHE A 189 -3.03 3.34 -6.40
CA PHE A 189 -4.42 3.80 -6.27
C PHE A 189 -5.40 2.63 -6.16
N GLY A 190 -5.01 1.61 -5.40
CA GLY A 190 -5.83 0.43 -5.09
C GLY A 190 -5.73 -0.73 -6.08
N VAL A 191 -5.03 -0.61 -7.21
CA VAL A 191 -4.90 -1.70 -8.20
C VAL A 191 -4.34 -2.99 -7.60
N HIS A 192 -3.42 -2.90 -6.62
CA HIS A 192 -2.88 -4.09 -5.95
C HIS A 192 -3.93 -4.88 -5.17
N ASN A 193 -4.92 -4.20 -4.57
CA ASN A 193 -6.04 -4.83 -3.85
C ASN A 193 -7.23 -3.87 -3.70
N PRO A 194 -8.11 -3.76 -4.72
CA PRO A 194 -9.14 -2.72 -4.76
C PRO A 194 -10.12 -2.80 -3.59
N GLY A 195 -10.52 -4.03 -3.23
CA GLY A 195 -11.44 -4.27 -2.13
C GLY A 195 -10.87 -3.85 -0.78
N PHE A 196 -9.59 -4.15 -0.53
CA PHE A 196 -8.94 -3.77 0.72
C PHE A 196 -8.66 -2.27 0.80
N ALA A 197 -8.13 -1.67 -0.27
CA ALA A 197 -7.88 -0.23 -0.34
C ALA A 197 -9.17 0.57 -0.07
N ARG A 198 -10.28 0.19 -0.71
CA ARG A 198 -11.58 0.82 -0.47
C ARG A 198 -12.03 0.65 0.98
N ALA A 199 -11.98 -0.57 1.52
CA ALA A 199 -12.42 -0.84 2.90
C ALA A 199 -11.63 -0.03 3.93
N LEU A 200 -10.32 0.16 3.73
CA LEU A 200 -9.48 1.01 4.59
C LEU A 200 -9.92 2.47 4.57
N LEU A 201 -10.22 3.01 3.39
CA LEU A 201 -10.64 4.40 3.24
C LEU A 201 -12.08 4.62 3.70
N GLU A 202 -13.00 3.69 3.47
CA GLU A 202 -14.37 3.74 4.02
C GLU A 202 -14.36 3.70 5.56
N TYR A 203 -13.50 2.87 6.15
CA TYR A 203 -13.26 2.89 7.59
C TYR A 203 -12.75 4.26 8.05
N SER A 204 -11.74 4.82 7.38
CA SER A 204 -11.19 6.14 7.72
C SER A 204 -12.24 7.25 7.64
N LEU A 205 -13.07 7.24 6.60
CA LEU A 205 -14.14 8.22 6.43
C LEU A 205 -15.15 8.14 7.58
N THR A 206 -15.60 6.91 7.91
CA THR A 206 -16.51 6.68 9.03
C THR A 206 -15.91 7.12 10.37
N ALA A 207 -14.63 6.80 10.60
CA ALA A 207 -13.92 7.16 11.83
C ALA A 207 -13.78 8.68 12.02
N LEU A 208 -13.75 9.44 10.92
CA LEU A 208 -13.67 10.90 10.92
C LEU A 208 -15.05 11.59 10.86
N GLY A 209 -16.14 10.83 10.97
CA GLY A 209 -17.51 11.36 10.98
C GLY A 209 -18.05 11.80 9.61
N GLY A 210 -17.49 11.25 8.52
CA GLY A 210 -17.97 11.44 7.15
C GLY A 210 -19.11 10.50 6.74
#